data_AF-A0A923XH29-F1
#
_entry.id   AF-A0A923XH29-F1
#
_cell.length_a   1.000
_cell.length_b   1.000
_cell.length_c   1.000
_cell.angle_alpha   90.00
_cell.angle_beta   90.00
_cell.angle_gamma   90.00
#
_symmetry.space_group_name_H-M   'P 1'
#
loop_
_entity.id
_entity.type
_entity.pdbx_description
1 polymer ?
#
loop_
_entity_poly.entity_id
_entity_poly.type
_entity_poly.pdbx_seq_one_letter_code
_entity_poly.pdbx_strand_id
1 'polypeptide(L)'
;MTRFVRPVLIEPRCAPVAATSALDRWRQAWFAGPVTGLLSLLLLTAMVVAGWQFLQWAVVNAHWSGSSSEACPGAAGACWAFVVARWKPWLVGDYPLDQLWRAWACFAAFAVFWTWVVRRSHTASMQRVLLGFVALPMAFFLLLIGGGPLPFVAPTRWGGLLLTLVVTLATFATALPLGLALALGRRSRLPVVRWLCATFVESLRSVPLLAVLFIAATLLPMFLPRGLDIDLFSRALAAFALFNAAMAAEVFRGGLQAIG
;
A
#
# COMPACT_ATOMS: atom_id res chain seq x y z
N MET A 1 24.27 -26.10 33.55
CA MET A 1 23.67 -25.29 32.47
C MET A 1 24.40 -25.57 31.16
N THR A 2 24.10 -26.65 30.43
CA THR A 2 24.78 -26.99 29.14
C THR A 2 23.92 -27.91 28.25
N ARG A 3 22.59 -27.93 28.42
CA ARG A 3 21.72 -28.93 27.76
C ARG A 3 21.30 -28.61 26.32
N PHE A 4 21.85 -27.56 25.72
CA PHE A 4 21.49 -27.08 24.37
C PHE A 4 22.61 -27.15 23.33
N VAL A 5 23.81 -27.60 23.69
CA VAL A 5 24.90 -27.78 22.72
C VAL A 5 24.90 -29.24 22.28
N ARG A 6 24.60 -29.47 21.00
CA ARG A 6 24.61 -30.80 20.41
C ARG A 6 26.07 -31.29 20.36
N PRO A 7 26.42 -32.45 20.95
CA PRO A 7 27.81 -32.92 21.05
C PRO A 7 28.35 -33.45 19.71
N VAL A 8 27.47 -33.67 18.73
CA VAL A 8 27.83 -34.21 17.41
C VAL A 8 27.64 -33.10 16.37
N LEU A 9 28.74 -32.72 15.74
CA LEU A 9 28.72 -31.91 14.52
C LEU A 9 27.93 -32.68 13.45
N ILE A 10 26.90 -32.05 12.89
CA ILE A 10 26.14 -32.63 11.79
C ILE A 10 27.11 -32.76 10.62
N GLU A 11 27.29 -33.97 10.09
CA GLU A 11 28.10 -34.16 8.90
C GLU A 11 27.57 -33.27 7.77
N PRO A 12 28.44 -32.51 7.09
CA PRO A 12 28.04 -31.73 5.93
C PRO A 12 27.50 -32.69 4.88
N ARG A 13 26.16 -32.71 4.73
CA ARG A 13 25.54 -33.37 3.59
C ARG A 13 25.99 -32.63 2.35
N CYS A 14 26.39 -33.35 1.30
CA CYS A 14 26.52 -32.74 -0.01
C CYS A 14 25.23 -31.97 -0.32
N ALA A 15 25.38 -30.73 -0.82
CA ALA A 15 24.24 -30.03 -1.39
C ALA A 15 23.58 -30.96 -2.41
N PRO A 16 22.24 -31.12 -2.38
CA PRO A 16 21.57 -31.97 -3.35
C PRO A 16 22.03 -31.52 -4.74
N VAL A 17 22.61 -32.44 -5.50
CA VAL A 17 23.13 -32.13 -6.84
C VAL A 17 21.93 -31.67 -7.67
N ALA A 18 21.80 -30.36 -7.87
CA ALA A 18 20.72 -29.75 -8.61
C ALA A 18 20.95 -29.96 -10.12
N ALA A 19 20.92 -31.21 -10.57
CA ALA A 19 21.02 -31.60 -11.96
C ALA A 19 19.64 -31.92 -12.57
N THR A 20 18.60 -31.17 -12.18
CA THR A 20 17.36 -31.17 -12.95
C THR A 20 17.50 -30.17 -14.08
N SER A 21 17.35 -30.62 -15.33
CA SER A 21 17.23 -29.72 -16.46
C SER A 21 16.10 -28.70 -16.21
N ALA A 22 16.14 -27.53 -16.85
CA ALA A 22 15.05 -26.57 -16.70
C ALA A 22 13.69 -27.21 -17.02
N LEU A 23 13.65 -28.11 -18.01
CA LEU A 23 12.46 -28.87 -18.40
C LEU A 23 11.97 -29.82 -17.30
N ASP A 24 12.86 -30.50 -16.58
CA ASP A 24 12.47 -31.37 -15.47
C ASP A 24 11.85 -30.57 -14.32
N ARG A 25 12.37 -29.37 -14.04
CA ARG A 25 11.77 -28.47 -13.03
C ARG A 25 10.37 -28.03 -13.45
N TRP A 26 10.17 -27.68 -14.72
CA TRP A 26 8.86 -27.30 -15.24
C TRP A 26 7.88 -28.47 -15.20
N ARG A 27 8.30 -29.68 -15.60
CA ARG A 27 7.47 -30.88 -15.52
C ARG A 27 7.10 -31.21 -14.09
N GLN A 28 8.03 -31.12 -13.14
CA GLN A 28 7.75 -31.38 -11.73
C GLN A 28 6.87 -30.31 -11.08
N ALA A 29 6.98 -29.03 -11.51
CA ALA A 29 6.16 -27.96 -10.94
C ALA A 29 4.69 -28.00 -11.43
N TRP A 30 4.46 -28.32 -12.70
CA TRP A 30 3.13 -28.22 -13.33
C TRP A 30 2.48 -29.59 -13.62
N PHE A 31 3.28 -30.65 -13.72
CA PHE A 31 2.83 -31.99 -14.15
C PHE A 31 3.43 -33.09 -13.26
N ALA A 32 3.50 -32.84 -11.94
CA ALA A 32 4.06 -33.79 -10.96
C ALA A 32 3.32 -35.15 -10.93
N GLY A 33 2.04 -35.16 -11.28
CA GLY A 33 1.17 -36.32 -11.31
C GLY A 33 -0.05 -36.12 -12.21
N PRO A 34 -0.89 -37.13 -12.41
CA PRO A 34 -2.00 -37.09 -13.34
C PRO A 34 -3.09 -36.08 -12.91
N VAL A 35 -3.39 -36.00 -11.61
CA VAL A 35 -4.39 -35.05 -11.07
C VAL A 35 -3.88 -33.61 -11.15
N THR A 36 -2.62 -33.37 -10.78
CA THR A 36 -2.03 -32.03 -10.86
C THR A 36 -1.86 -31.58 -12.30
N GLY A 37 -1.47 -32.47 -13.21
CA GLY A 37 -1.40 -32.18 -14.64
C GLY A 37 -2.77 -31.84 -15.24
N LEU A 38 -3.83 -32.58 -14.88
CA LEU A 38 -5.20 -32.26 -15.30
C LEU A 38 -5.65 -30.90 -14.77
N LEU A 39 -5.42 -30.61 -13.48
CA LEU A 39 -5.74 -29.32 -12.86
C LEU A 39 -4.97 -28.18 -13.53
N SER A 40 -3.68 -28.35 -13.80
CA SER A 40 -2.87 -27.35 -14.50
C SER A 40 -3.36 -27.10 -15.93
N LEU A 41 -3.78 -28.13 -16.67
CA LEU A 41 -4.37 -27.95 -18.00
C LEU A 41 -5.73 -27.25 -17.92
N LEU A 42 -6.59 -27.60 -16.95
CA LEU A 42 -7.88 -26.95 -16.75
C LEU A 42 -7.73 -25.47 -16.36
N LEU A 43 -6.78 -25.15 -15.47
CA LEU A 43 -6.52 -23.77 -15.07
C LEU A 43 -5.91 -22.97 -16.22
N LEU A 44 -4.96 -23.55 -16.96
CA LEU A 44 -4.34 -22.88 -18.10
C LEU A 44 -5.36 -22.64 -19.22
N THR A 45 -6.20 -23.63 -19.52
CA THR A 45 -7.28 -23.45 -20.50
C THR A 45 -8.30 -22.42 -20.04
N ALA A 46 -8.72 -22.44 -18.77
CA ALA A 46 -9.61 -21.42 -18.22
C ALA A 46 -8.99 -20.01 -18.30
N MET A 47 -7.70 -19.85 -17.98
CA MET A 47 -6.99 -18.58 -18.10
C MET A 47 -6.91 -18.09 -19.54
N VAL A 48 -6.61 -18.98 -20.49
CA VAL A 48 -6.55 -18.64 -21.93
C VAL A 48 -7.92 -18.24 -22.45
N VAL A 49 -8.98 -18.98 -22.11
CA VAL A 49 -10.35 -18.66 -22.52
C VAL A 49 -10.83 -17.35 -21.90
N ALA A 50 -10.64 -17.15 -20.60
CA ALA A 50 -11.00 -15.92 -19.91
C ALA A 50 -10.21 -14.71 -20.45
N GLY A 51 -8.90 -14.89 -20.70
CA GLY A 51 -8.05 -13.87 -21.30
C GLY A 51 -8.50 -13.52 -22.73
N TRP A 52 -8.88 -14.52 -23.52
CA TRP A 52 -9.41 -14.31 -24.86
C TRP A 52 -10.76 -13.58 -24.84
N GLN A 53 -11.69 -13.97 -23.97
CA GLN A 53 -12.97 -13.27 -23.79
C GLN A 53 -12.76 -11.82 -23.34
N PHE A 54 -11.82 -11.59 -22.42
CA PHE A 54 -11.46 -10.25 -21.98
C PHE A 54 -10.89 -9.41 -23.13
N LEU A 55 -9.98 -9.96 -23.95
CA LEU A 55 -9.43 -9.25 -25.12
C LEU A 55 -10.50 -8.95 -26.18
N GLN A 56 -11.42 -9.89 -26.40
CA GLN A 56 -12.55 -9.69 -27.29
C GLN A 56 -13.42 -8.53 -26.81
N TRP A 57 -13.74 -8.48 -25.52
CA TRP A 57 -14.52 -7.40 -24.93
C TRP A 57 -13.75 -6.06 -24.87
N ALA A 58 -12.48 -6.09 -24.47
CA ALA A 58 -11.67 -4.91 -24.19
C ALA A 58 -11.10 -4.25 -25.44
N VAL A 59 -10.85 -4.99 -26.52
CA VAL A 59 -10.17 -4.46 -27.72
C VAL A 59 -11.00 -4.69 -28.97
N VAL A 60 -11.37 -5.93 -29.25
CA VAL A 60 -11.97 -6.32 -30.54
C VAL A 60 -13.36 -5.72 -30.72
N ASN A 61 -14.21 -5.84 -29.70
CA ASN A 61 -15.59 -5.35 -29.72
C ASN A 61 -15.73 -3.98 -29.04
N ALA A 62 -14.63 -3.29 -28.78
CA ALA A 62 -14.62 -2.08 -27.97
C ALA A 62 -15.01 -0.82 -28.76
N HIS A 63 -15.66 0.12 -28.07
CA HIS A 63 -16.07 1.41 -28.62
C HIS A 63 -15.02 2.49 -28.31
N TRP A 64 -14.25 2.88 -29.32
CA TRP A 64 -13.12 3.80 -29.20
C TRP A 64 -13.50 5.29 -29.29
N SER A 65 -14.61 5.61 -29.94
CA SER A 65 -15.10 6.98 -30.13
C SER A 65 -16.59 7.09 -29.83
N GLY A 66 -17.01 8.26 -29.32
CA GLY A 66 -18.39 8.55 -28.95
C GLY A 66 -18.50 9.95 -28.36
N SER A 67 -19.52 10.71 -28.75
CA SER A 67 -19.75 12.08 -28.27
C SER A 67 -20.54 12.15 -26.95
N SER A 68 -21.19 11.06 -26.54
CA SER A 68 -21.99 10.97 -25.32
C SER A 68 -21.92 9.57 -24.68
N SER A 69 -22.32 9.42 -23.42
CA SER A 69 -22.39 8.12 -22.73
C SER A 69 -23.40 7.15 -23.37
N GLU A 70 -24.35 7.65 -24.14
CA GLU A 70 -25.34 6.87 -24.89
C GLU A 70 -24.77 6.31 -26.20
N ALA A 71 -23.60 6.81 -26.66
CA ALA A 71 -22.93 6.32 -27.85
C ALA A 71 -22.33 4.90 -27.70
N CYS A 72 -22.41 4.30 -26.52
CA CYS A 72 -22.05 2.91 -26.24
C CYS A 72 -23.32 2.07 -25.95
N PRO A 73 -24.18 1.79 -26.95
CA PRO A 73 -25.43 1.07 -26.75
C PRO A 73 -25.18 -0.43 -26.59
N GLY A 74 -25.55 -0.97 -25.42
CA GLY A 74 -25.47 -2.40 -25.13
C GLY A 74 -24.04 -2.83 -24.80
N ALA A 75 -23.86 -3.49 -23.66
CA ALA A 75 -22.58 -3.91 -23.08
C ALA A 75 -21.79 -4.99 -23.89
N ALA A 76 -21.80 -4.92 -25.22
CA ALA A 76 -21.12 -5.84 -26.13
C ALA A 76 -19.58 -5.71 -26.08
N GLY A 77 -19.08 -4.57 -25.61
CA GLY A 77 -17.64 -4.30 -25.47
C GLY A 77 -17.34 -3.14 -24.52
N ALA A 78 -16.05 -2.91 -24.25
CA ALA A 78 -15.58 -1.82 -23.40
C ALA A 78 -15.78 -0.46 -24.08
N CYS A 79 -16.24 0.54 -23.32
CA CYS A 79 -16.45 1.91 -23.81
C CYS A 79 -15.22 2.79 -23.49
N TRP A 80 -14.20 2.75 -24.35
CA TRP A 80 -12.96 3.54 -24.18
C TRP A 80 -13.18 5.05 -24.32
N ALA A 81 -14.20 5.48 -25.07
CA ALA A 81 -14.56 6.90 -25.17
C ALA A 81 -14.85 7.52 -23.78
N PHE A 82 -15.55 6.79 -22.91
CA PHE A 82 -15.81 7.22 -21.53
C PHE A 82 -14.53 7.24 -20.69
N VAL A 83 -13.70 6.20 -20.81
CA VAL A 83 -12.41 6.08 -20.12
C VAL A 83 -11.53 7.31 -20.45
N VAL A 84 -11.38 7.63 -21.73
CA VAL A 84 -10.58 8.78 -22.20
C VAL A 84 -11.22 10.13 -21.84
N ALA A 85 -12.55 10.21 -21.68
CA ALA A 85 -13.20 11.42 -21.20
C ALA A 85 -13.04 11.63 -19.68
N ARG A 86 -12.95 10.55 -18.90
CA ARG A 86 -12.99 10.57 -17.41
C ARG A 86 -11.71 10.11 -16.71
N TRP A 87 -10.61 9.89 -17.45
CA TRP A 87 -9.34 9.42 -16.87
C TRP A 87 -8.76 10.35 -15.78
N LYS A 88 -8.95 11.67 -15.88
CA LYS A 88 -8.41 12.65 -14.93
C LYS A 88 -8.95 12.46 -13.50
N PRO A 89 -10.28 12.41 -13.27
CA PRO A 89 -10.84 12.07 -11.97
C PRO A 89 -10.28 10.78 -11.33
N TRP A 90 -9.95 9.76 -12.11
CA TRP A 90 -9.35 8.53 -11.58
C TRP A 90 -7.92 8.70 -11.08
N LEU A 91 -7.18 9.67 -11.62
CA LEU A 91 -5.82 9.97 -11.18
C LEU A 91 -5.76 10.98 -10.04
N VAL A 92 -6.57 12.03 -10.10
CA VAL A 92 -6.43 13.19 -9.19
C VAL A 92 -7.72 13.59 -8.47
N GLY A 93 -8.86 12.97 -8.77
CA GLY A 93 -10.17 13.39 -8.28
C GLY A 93 -10.67 14.68 -8.92
N ASP A 94 -11.40 15.49 -8.14
CA ASP A 94 -12.01 16.76 -8.57
C ASP A 94 -11.06 17.96 -8.38
N TYR A 95 -9.76 17.72 -8.55
CA TYR A 95 -8.72 18.72 -8.41
C TYR A 95 -8.84 19.78 -9.53
N PRO A 96 -8.73 21.08 -9.22
CA PRO A 96 -8.85 22.16 -10.20
C PRO A 96 -7.90 22.00 -11.40
N LEU A 97 -8.43 22.18 -12.62
CA LEU A 97 -7.72 21.91 -13.88
C LEU A 97 -6.51 22.82 -14.09
N ASP A 98 -6.61 24.08 -13.65
CA ASP A 98 -5.56 25.10 -13.65
C ASP A 98 -4.37 24.74 -12.76
N GLN A 99 -4.57 23.85 -11.79
CA GLN A 99 -3.58 23.51 -10.77
C GLN A 99 -3.11 22.06 -10.82
N LEU A 100 -3.45 21.31 -11.87
CA LEU A 100 -3.04 19.91 -12.03
C LEU A 100 -1.53 19.70 -12.00
N TRP A 101 -0.75 20.72 -12.35
CA TRP A 101 0.70 20.68 -12.27
C TRP A 101 1.20 20.34 -10.85
N ARG A 102 0.46 20.70 -9.80
CA ARG A 102 0.78 20.39 -8.38
C ARG A 102 0.72 18.88 -8.14
N ALA A 103 -0.31 18.23 -8.68
CA ALA A 103 -0.46 16.77 -8.61
C ALA A 103 0.62 16.04 -9.44
N TRP A 104 0.89 16.52 -10.66
CA TRP A 104 1.95 15.95 -11.50
C TRP A 104 3.34 16.12 -10.89
N ALA A 105 3.60 17.25 -10.23
CA ALA A 105 4.83 17.48 -9.47
C ALA A 105 4.98 16.47 -8.32
N CYS A 106 3.89 16.13 -7.61
CA CYS A 106 3.92 15.08 -6.59
C CYS A 106 4.27 13.71 -7.20
N PHE A 107 3.63 13.32 -8.31
CA PHE A 107 3.97 12.05 -8.97
C PHE A 107 5.42 12.01 -9.46
N ALA A 108 5.90 13.09 -10.08
CA ALA A 108 7.27 13.20 -10.54
C ALA A 108 8.27 13.15 -9.36
N ALA A 109 8.02 13.89 -8.29
CA ALA A 109 8.86 13.89 -7.10
C ALA A 109 8.93 12.51 -6.43
N PHE A 110 7.79 11.80 -6.34
CA PHE A 110 7.77 10.43 -5.84
C PHE A 110 8.56 9.47 -6.74
N ALA A 111 8.38 9.55 -8.06
CA ALA A 111 9.10 8.70 -9.01
C ALA A 111 10.62 8.94 -8.95
N VAL A 112 11.05 10.21 -8.86
CA VAL A 112 12.47 10.57 -8.71
C VAL A 112 13.02 10.06 -7.38
N PHE A 113 12.31 10.30 -6.27
CA PHE A 113 12.72 9.82 -4.95
C PHE A 113 12.83 8.29 -4.92
N TRP A 114 11.83 7.58 -5.43
CA TRP A 114 11.82 6.11 -5.47
C TRP A 114 12.92 5.54 -6.35
N THR A 115 13.13 6.11 -7.54
CA THR A 115 14.22 5.71 -8.45
C THR A 115 15.58 5.91 -7.78
N TRP A 116 15.76 7.03 -7.07
CA TRP A 116 16.98 7.29 -6.30
C TRP A 116 17.16 6.28 -5.16
N VAL A 117 16.10 5.96 -4.40
CA VAL A 117 16.14 4.96 -3.32
C VAL A 117 16.50 3.57 -3.84
N VAL A 118 15.95 3.14 -4.97
CA VAL A 118 16.22 1.81 -5.55
C VAL A 118 17.62 1.73 -6.17
N ARG A 119 18.07 2.78 -6.86
CA ARG A 119 19.42 2.84 -7.47
C ARG A 119 20.53 3.17 -6.48
N ARG A 120 20.16 3.40 -5.22
CA ARG A 120 21.05 3.77 -4.14
C ARG A 120 22.08 2.67 -3.91
N SER A 121 23.37 3.02 -3.92
CA SER A 121 24.42 2.13 -3.45
C SER A 121 24.30 1.89 -1.94
N HIS A 122 24.72 0.72 -1.46
CA HIS A 122 24.67 0.37 -0.03
C HIS A 122 25.39 1.40 0.87
N THR A 123 26.31 2.18 0.31
CA THR A 123 27.12 3.22 0.97
C THR A 123 26.43 4.57 1.14
N ALA A 124 25.30 4.82 0.47
CA ALA A 124 24.62 6.10 0.65
C ALA A 124 24.16 6.25 2.12
N SER A 125 24.02 7.46 2.65
CA SER A 125 23.66 7.64 4.07
C SER A 125 22.18 7.31 4.29
N MET A 126 21.87 6.33 5.14
CA MET A 126 20.49 5.93 5.50
C MET A 126 19.66 7.12 6.00
N GLN A 127 20.32 8.10 6.63
CA GLN A 127 19.68 9.33 7.11
C GLN A 127 18.98 10.10 6.00
N ARG A 128 19.54 10.17 4.79
CA ARG A 128 18.91 10.87 3.65
C ARG A 128 17.62 10.20 3.19
N VAL A 129 17.56 8.86 3.27
CA VAL A 129 16.36 8.09 2.94
C VAL A 129 15.28 8.37 3.98
N LEU A 130 15.64 8.29 5.26
CA LEU A 130 14.73 8.57 6.37
C LEU A 130 14.18 10.01 6.33
N LEU A 131 15.06 10.99 6.08
CA LEU A 131 14.65 12.39 5.89
C LEU A 131 13.70 12.55 4.70
N GLY A 132 13.96 11.89 3.58
CA GLY A 132 13.07 11.88 2.43
C GLY A 132 11.68 11.31 2.75
N PHE A 133 11.61 10.21 3.50
CA PHE A 133 10.33 9.61 3.93
C PHE A 133 9.49 10.54 4.82
N VAL A 134 10.10 11.46 5.56
CA VAL A 134 9.37 12.44 6.39
C VAL A 134 9.09 13.73 5.63
N ALA A 135 10.07 14.24 4.89
CA ALA A 135 9.97 15.51 4.19
C ALA A 135 9.03 15.45 2.98
N LEU A 136 9.03 14.34 2.24
CA LEU A 136 8.21 14.18 1.03
C LEU A 136 6.69 14.26 1.29
N PRO A 137 6.09 13.51 2.24
CA PRO A 137 4.66 13.63 2.51
C PRO A 137 4.27 15.01 3.04
N MET A 138 5.13 15.64 3.86
CA MET A 138 4.91 17.03 4.30
C MET A 138 4.91 17.99 3.10
N ALA A 139 5.90 17.87 2.22
CA ALA A 139 5.98 18.67 1.00
C ALA A 139 4.77 18.46 0.09
N PHE A 140 4.29 17.22 -0.06
CA PHE A 140 3.09 16.93 -0.86
C PHE A 140 1.85 17.55 -0.23
N PHE A 141 1.68 17.43 1.07
CA PHE A 141 0.55 18.02 1.77
C PHE A 141 0.52 19.54 1.61
N LEU A 142 1.65 20.22 1.84
CA LEU A 142 1.79 21.67 1.66
C LEU A 142 1.58 22.09 0.19
N LEU A 143 2.18 21.35 -0.75
CA LEU A 143 2.07 21.63 -2.18
C LEU A 143 0.66 21.40 -2.70
N LEU A 144 -0.13 20.47 -2.14
CA LEU A 144 -1.48 20.17 -2.62
C LEU A 144 -2.56 21.04 -1.98
N ILE A 145 -2.42 21.39 -0.70
CA ILE A 145 -3.38 22.23 0.03
C ILE A 145 -3.28 23.69 -0.40
N GLY A 146 -2.06 24.17 -0.59
CA GLY A 146 -1.77 25.55 -0.99
C GLY A 146 -1.62 26.48 0.20
N GLY A 147 -1.69 27.77 -0.08
CA GLY A 147 -1.39 28.81 0.90
C GLY A 147 -0.45 29.86 0.33
N GLY A 148 -0.54 31.07 0.88
CA GLY A 148 0.18 32.23 0.38
C GLY A 148 -0.27 32.60 -1.05
N PRO A 149 0.63 32.54 -2.06
CA PRO A 149 0.31 32.91 -3.44
C PRO A 149 -0.53 31.86 -4.18
N LEU A 150 -0.62 30.62 -3.66
CA LEU A 150 -1.38 29.55 -4.28
C LEU A 150 -2.80 29.49 -3.71
N PRO A 151 -3.83 29.31 -4.55
CA PRO A 151 -5.20 29.15 -4.08
C PRO A 151 -5.33 27.90 -3.22
N PHE A 152 -6.15 28.03 -2.18
CA PHE A 152 -6.45 26.95 -1.25
C PHE A 152 -7.33 25.90 -1.94
N VAL A 153 -6.91 24.64 -1.88
CA VAL A 153 -7.68 23.49 -2.39
C VAL A 153 -7.98 22.56 -1.23
N ALA A 154 -9.26 22.45 -0.89
CA ALA A 154 -9.71 21.58 0.19
C ALA A 154 -9.32 20.11 -0.07
N PRO A 155 -8.83 19.37 0.95
CA PRO A 155 -8.49 17.95 0.82
C PRO A 155 -9.65 17.07 0.33
N THR A 156 -10.90 17.50 0.52
CA THR A 156 -12.11 16.82 0.01
C THR A 156 -12.18 16.73 -1.51
N ARG A 157 -11.42 17.56 -2.22
CA ARG A 157 -11.35 17.53 -3.69
C ARG A 157 -10.26 16.60 -4.22
N TRP A 158 -9.40 16.08 -3.35
CA TRP A 158 -8.33 15.17 -3.74
C TRP A 158 -8.92 13.77 -3.92
N GLY A 159 -8.51 13.06 -4.97
CA GLY A 159 -9.03 11.72 -5.22
C GLY A 159 -8.07 10.86 -6.03
N GLY A 160 -8.56 9.66 -6.36
CA GLY A 160 -7.87 8.75 -7.26
C GLY A 160 -6.50 8.27 -6.75
N LEU A 161 -5.58 8.10 -7.71
CA LEU A 161 -4.20 7.71 -7.44
C LEU A 161 -3.45 8.72 -6.56
N LEU A 162 -3.72 10.01 -6.73
CA LEU A 162 -3.09 11.09 -5.95
C LEU A 162 -3.41 10.94 -4.47
N LEU A 163 -4.70 10.79 -4.13
CA LEU A 163 -5.12 10.60 -2.74
C LEU A 163 -4.46 9.35 -2.13
N THR A 164 -4.44 8.25 -2.89
CA THR A 164 -3.81 6.99 -2.46
C THR A 164 -2.32 7.19 -2.18
N LEU A 165 -1.60 7.90 -3.05
CA LEU A 165 -0.18 8.20 -2.88
C LEU A 165 0.08 9.04 -1.63
N VAL A 166 -0.70 10.11 -1.44
CA VAL A 166 -0.56 11.01 -0.29
C VAL A 166 -0.87 10.29 1.02
N VAL A 167 -1.99 9.56 1.10
CA VAL A 167 -2.39 8.81 2.29
C VAL A 167 -1.34 7.75 2.61
N THR A 168 -0.84 7.03 1.60
CA THR A 168 0.19 6.01 1.78
C THR A 168 1.47 6.64 2.35
N LEU A 169 2.02 7.65 1.70
CA LEU A 169 3.27 8.28 2.15
C LEU A 169 3.14 8.90 3.54
N ALA A 170 2.06 9.63 3.82
CA ALA A 170 1.82 10.23 5.12
C ALA A 170 1.64 9.17 6.22
N THR A 171 0.97 8.06 5.89
CA THR A 171 0.79 6.93 6.82
C THR A 171 2.10 6.23 7.09
N PHE A 172 2.90 5.91 6.08
CA PHE A 172 4.21 5.29 6.31
C PHE A 172 5.13 6.18 7.14
N ALA A 173 5.14 7.49 6.86
CA ALA A 173 5.97 8.45 7.58
C ALA A 173 5.60 8.58 9.07
N THR A 174 4.34 8.34 9.44
CA THR A 174 3.86 8.44 10.83
C THR A 174 3.76 7.09 11.52
N ALA A 175 3.29 6.06 10.83
CA ALA A 175 3.07 4.72 11.36
C ALA A 175 4.38 3.97 11.65
N LEU A 176 5.43 4.15 10.84
CA LEU A 176 6.72 3.51 11.09
C LEU A 176 7.37 3.99 12.40
N PRO A 177 7.59 5.31 12.63
CA PRO A 177 8.17 5.76 13.89
C PRO A 177 7.27 5.46 15.08
N LEU A 178 5.95 5.61 14.94
CA LEU A 178 5.01 5.29 16.02
C LEU A 178 4.98 3.79 16.34
N GLY A 179 4.99 2.94 15.32
CA GLY A 179 5.05 1.49 15.48
C GLY A 179 6.36 1.04 16.13
N LEU A 180 7.49 1.66 15.78
CA LEU A 180 8.76 1.41 16.44
C LEU A 180 8.71 1.84 17.92
N ALA A 181 8.16 3.02 18.21
CA ALA A 181 7.99 3.51 19.58
C ALA A 181 7.10 2.56 20.41
N LEU A 182 5.99 2.07 19.85
CA LEU A 182 5.11 1.09 20.50
C LEU A 182 5.81 -0.25 20.73
N ALA A 183 6.59 -0.75 19.76
CA ALA A 183 7.35 -1.99 19.89
C ALA A 183 8.40 -1.89 21.02
N LEU A 184 9.11 -0.77 21.10
CA LEU A 184 10.07 -0.50 22.18
C LEU A 184 9.34 -0.32 23.53
N GLY A 185 8.20 0.37 23.54
CA GLY A 185 7.35 0.54 24.73
C GLY A 185 6.92 -0.79 25.35
N ARG A 186 6.59 -1.79 24.54
CA ARG A 186 6.26 -3.15 25.01
C ARG A 186 7.45 -3.91 25.63
N ARG A 187 8.68 -3.53 25.29
CA ARG A 187 9.91 -4.08 25.90
C ARG A 187 10.40 -3.25 27.10
N SER A 188 9.72 -2.16 27.43
CA SER A 188 10.11 -1.29 28.55
C SER A 188 10.04 -2.03 29.89
N ARG A 189 10.95 -1.64 30.81
CA ARG A 189 10.94 -2.11 32.20
C ARG A 189 9.79 -1.51 33.02
N LEU A 190 9.24 -0.37 32.58
CA LEU A 190 8.13 0.28 33.25
C LEU A 190 6.82 -0.48 32.99
N PRO A 191 6.17 -1.06 34.01
CA PRO A 191 5.01 -1.94 33.82
C PRO A 191 3.81 -1.21 33.20
N VAL A 192 3.62 0.07 33.56
CA VAL A 192 2.53 0.91 33.04
C VAL A 192 2.66 1.14 31.54
N VAL A 193 3.85 1.57 31.07
CA VAL A 193 4.11 1.82 29.64
C VAL A 193 3.94 0.54 28.83
N ARG A 194 4.50 -0.56 29.32
CA ARG A 194 4.38 -1.87 28.69
C ARG A 194 2.92 -2.28 28.52
N TRP A 195 2.11 -2.13 29.57
CA TRP A 195 0.70 -2.50 29.54
C TRP A 195 -0.11 -1.59 28.60
N LEU A 196 0.08 -0.27 28.66
CA LEU A 196 -0.60 0.66 27.75
C LEU A 196 -0.29 0.37 26.28
N CYS A 197 0.99 0.18 25.92
CA CYS A 197 1.36 -0.15 24.55
C CYS A 197 0.83 -1.52 24.12
N ALA A 198 0.85 -2.52 24.99
CA ALA A 198 0.31 -3.84 24.69
C ALA A 198 -1.21 -3.78 24.46
N THR A 199 -1.95 -3.16 25.36
CA THR A 199 -3.41 -3.02 25.25
C THR A 199 -3.80 -2.24 24.00
N PHE A 200 -3.10 -1.15 23.67
CA PHE A 200 -3.34 -0.38 22.45
C PHE A 200 -3.15 -1.23 21.19
N VAL A 201 -2.03 -1.95 21.09
CA VAL A 201 -1.71 -2.79 19.92
C VAL A 201 -2.70 -3.94 19.79
N GLU A 202 -3.00 -4.67 20.87
CA GLU A 202 -3.94 -5.80 20.82
C GLU A 202 -5.38 -5.35 20.49
N SER A 203 -5.79 -4.18 20.99
CA SER A 203 -7.12 -3.62 20.69
C SER A 203 -7.25 -3.31 19.20
N LEU A 204 -6.30 -2.57 18.62
CA LEU A 204 -6.37 -2.21 17.21
C LEU A 204 -6.22 -3.41 16.27
N ARG A 205 -5.49 -4.46 16.67
CA ARG A 205 -5.37 -5.69 15.88
C ARG A 205 -6.65 -6.53 15.86
N SER A 206 -7.50 -6.37 16.87
CA SER A 206 -8.76 -7.09 16.99
C SER A 206 -9.91 -6.42 16.22
N VAL A 207 -9.76 -5.13 15.86
CA VAL A 207 -10.81 -4.33 15.20
C VAL A 207 -10.55 -4.28 13.69
N PRO A 208 -11.55 -4.48 12.82
CA PRO A 208 -11.38 -4.29 11.38
C PRO A 208 -11.06 -2.83 11.04
N LEU A 209 -10.12 -2.59 10.11
CA LEU A 209 -9.77 -1.23 9.67
C LEU A 209 -11.00 -0.43 9.21
N LEU A 210 -11.93 -1.09 8.51
CA LEU A 210 -13.17 -0.48 8.05
C LEU A 210 -13.98 0.13 9.21
N ALA A 211 -14.05 -0.58 10.35
CA ALA A 211 -14.75 -0.09 11.53
C ALA A 211 -14.05 1.15 12.11
N VAL A 212 -12.71 1.14 12.22
CA VAL A 212 -11.94 2.29 12.71
C VAL A 212 -12.14 3.52 11.82
N LEU A 213 -12.11 3.34 10.49
CA LEU A 213 -12.37 4.43 9.54
C LEU A 213 -13.81 4.94 9.63
N PHE A 214 -14.78 4.04 9.78
CA PHE A 214 -16.18 4.43 9.96
C PHE A 214 -16.38 5.25 11.23
N ILE A 215 -15.80 4.82 12.36
CA ILE A 215 -15.82 5.56 13.62
C ILE A 215 -15.19 6.94 13.45
N ALA A 216 -14.03 7.03 12.79
CA ALA A 216 -13.34 8.31 12.55
C ALA A 216 -14.14 9.27 11.65
N ALA A 217 -14.84 8.73 10.64
CA ALA A 217 -15.65 9.51 9.72
C ALA A 217 -16.96 10.02 10.35
N THR A 218 -17.64 9.17 11.13
CA THR A 218 -19.04 9.40 11.55
C THR A 218 -19.21 9.67 13.04
N LEU A 219 -18.56 8.91 13.92
CA LEU A 219 -18.76 9.00 15.37
C LEU A 219 -17.84 10.03 16.01
N LEU A 220 -16.57 10.07 15.61
CA LEU A 220 -15.57 11.02 16.12
C LEU A 220 -16.08 12.49 16.11
N PRO A 221 -16.67 13.04 15.03
CA PRO A 221 -17.13 14.42 15.04
C PRO A 221 -18.26 14.70 16.04
N MET A 222 -19.00 13.68 16.51
CA MET A 222 -20.00 13.84 17.56
C MET A 222 -19.37 14.05 18.96
N PHE A 223 -18.13 13.60 19.14
CA PHE A 223 -17.37 13.76 20.39
C PHE A 223 -16.44 14.98 20.37
N LEU A 224 -16.30 15.66 19.23
CA LEU A 224 -15.47 16.86 19.12
C LEU A 224 -16.21 18.08 19.71
N PRO A 225 -15.50 18.96 20.44
CA PRO A 225 -16.08 20.21 20.95
C PRO A 225 -16.64 21.07 19.80
N ARG A 226 -17.74 21.78 20.04
CA ARG A 226 -18.32 22.72 19.08
C ARG A 226 -17.26 23.76 18.69
N GLY A 227 -16.89 23.80 17.41
CA GLY A 227 -15.91 24.74 16.84
C GLY A 227 -14.54 24.13 16.48
N LEU A 228 -14.29 22.85 16.81
CA LEU A 228 -13.10 22.13 16.35
C LEU A 228 -13.44 21.32 15.09
N ASP A 229 -13.42 21.97 13.93
CA ASP A 229 -13.79 21.32 12.67
C ASP A 229 -12.59 20.63 12.03
N ILE A 230 -12.34 19.37 12.40
CA ILE A 230 -11.35 18.52 11.70
C ILE A 230 -11.97 17.96 10.43
N ASP A 231 -11.31 18.22 9.30
CA ASP A 231 -11.69 17.70 7.99
C ASP A 231 -11.69 16.16 7.95
N LEU A 232 -12.51 15.59 7.06
CA LEU A 232 -12.66 14.15 6.91
C LEU A 232 -11.32 13.47 6.58
N PHE A 233 -10.51 14.11 5.74
CA PHE A 233 -9.22 13.59 5.30
C PHE A 233 -8.27 13.43 6.49
N SER A 234 -8.08 14.45 7.32
CA SER A 234 -7.20 14.37 8.50
C SER A 234 -7.66 13.32 9.51
N ARG A 235 -8.97 13.20 9.76
CA ARG A 235 -9.52 12.16 10.67
C ARG A 235 -9.27 10.75 10.13
N ALA A 236 -9.54 10.53 8.85
CA ALA A 236 -9.30 9.24 8.20
C ALA A 236 -7.80 8.90 8.17
N LEU A 237 -6.94 9.88 7.89
CA LEU A 237 -5.49 9.71 7.89
C LEU A 237 -4.96 9.35 9.29
N ALA A 238 -5.43 10.02 10.35
CA ALA A 238 -5.03 9.72 11.72
C ALA A 238 -5.46 8.29 12.12
N ALA A 239 -6.70 7.90 11.82
CA ALA A 239 -7.21 6.56 12.07
C ALA A 239 -6.39 5.49 11.32
N PHE A 240 -6.12 5.73 10.03
CA PHE A 240 -5.33 4.82 9.19
C PHE A 240 -3.88 4.73 9.68
N ALA A 241 -3.27 5.84 10.10
CA ALA A 241 -1.92 5.89 10.64
C ALA A 241 -1.78 5.13 11.97
N LEU A 242 -2.71 5.33 12.91
CA LEU A 242 -2.71 4.63 14.20
C LEU A 242 -2.89 3.11 14.02
N PHE A 243 -3.80 2.70 13.14
CA PHE A 243 -4.02 1.29 12.82
C PHE A 243 -2.76 0.65 12.23
N ASN A 244 -2.15 1.30 11.24
CA ASN A 244 -0.92 0.81 10.63
C ASN A 244 0.27 0.83 11.61
N ALA A 245 0.31 1.78 12.55
CA ALA A 245 1.34 1.81 13.60
C ALA A 245 1.27 0.58 14.51
N ALA A 246 0.06 0.15 14.90
CA ALA A 246 -0.14 -1.05 15.68
C ALA A 246 0.31 -2.31 14.93
N MET A 247 0.02 -2.40 13.62
CA MET A 247 0.48 -3.50 12.77
C MET A 247 2.02 -3.48 12.60
N ALA A 248 2.60 -2.31 12.38
CA ALA A 248 4.05 -2.13 12.27
C ALA A 248 4.77 -2.52 13.58
N ALA A 249 4.18 -2.23 14.74
CA ALA A 249 4.75 -2.59 16.03
C ALA A 249 4.99 -4.10 16.19
N GLU A 250 4.11 -4.94 15.64
CA GLU A 250 4.30 -6.40 15.65
C GLU A 250 5.40 -6.86 14.72
N VAL A 251 5.50 -6.25 13.54
CA VAL A 251 6.58 -6.54 12.58
C VAL A 251 7.93 -6.21 13.22
N PHE A 252 8.06 -5.05 13.85
CA PHE A 252 9.28 -4.68 14.56
C PHE A 252 9.56 -5.60 15.74
N ARG A 253 8.54 -5.99 16.52
CA ARG A 253 8.71 -6.94 17.63
C ARG A 253 9.25 -8.28 17.12
N GLY A 254 8.71 -8.80 16.02
CA GLY A 254 9.16 -10.04 15.38
C GLY A 254 10.59 -9.92 14.85
N GLY A 255 10.93 -8.81 14.18
CA GLY A 255 12.29 -8.54 13.70
C GLY A 255 13.31 -8.46 14.84
N LEU A 256 12.96 -7.78 15.93
CA LEU A 256 13.80 -7.67 17.13
C LEU A 256 13.89 -8.98 17.93
N GLN A 257 13.05 -9.98 17.67
CA GLN A 257 13.14 -11.34 18.27
C GLN A 257 13.94 -12.30 17.40
N ALA A 258 14.14 -11.99 16.12
CA ALA A 258 14.91 -12.86 15.23
C ALA A 258 16.43 -12.73 15.43
N ILE A 259 16.89 -11.60 16.00
CA ILE A 259 18.32 -11.26 16.13
C ILE A 259 18.84 -11.48 17.57
N GLY A 260 17.94 -11.53 18.56
CA GLY A 260 18.30 -11.72 19.98
C GLY A 260 17.55 -12.89 20.58
#